data_AF-A0A6J6MDU5-F1
#
_entry.id   AF-A0A6J6MDU5-F1
#
_cell.length_a   1.000
_cell.length_b   1.000
_cell.length_c   1.000
_cell.angle_alpha   90.00
_cell.angle_beta   90.00
_cell.angle_gamma   90.00
#
_symmetry.space_group_name_H-M   'P 1'
#
loop_
_entity.id
_entity.type
_entity.pdbx_description
1 polymer ?
#
loop_
_entity_poly.entity_id
_entity_poly.type
_entity_poly.pdbx_seq_one_letter_code
_entity_poly.pdbx_strand_id
1 'polypeptide(L)'
;MIVTDSGRMLARIYGERDLLVAEALRLKIWDNLDAPSLAAMAAALVYEPRRDDENFEPRAVKGNFQESFTKTQQLWDELEGLSKKYKLPRSSRLEMDLSYPIHRWATGAKLDLVLESADLLPGDFIRWCKQIIDLLEQLAKASEGPISAKARDAVDLVKRGIVAYSYYA
;
A
#
# COMPACT_ATOMS: atom_id res chain seq x y z
N MET A 1 11.37 -8.35 -29.35
CA MET A 1 10.67 -8.90 -28.17
C MET A 1 9.35 -8.18 -28.03
N ILE A 2 8.23 -8.90 -28.03
CA ILE A 2 6.90 -8.31 -27.83
C ILE A 2 6.67 -8.23 -26.31
N VAL A 3 6.37 -7.03 -25.80
CA VAL A 3 6.03 -6.83 -24.38
C VAL A 3 4.65 -7.43 -24.12
N THR A 4 4.53 -8.29 -23.10
CA THR A 4 3.25 -8.86 -22.67
C THR A 4 2.37 -7.80 -21.99
N ASP A 5 1.06 -8.04 -21.85
CA ASP A 5 0.17 -7.14 -21.10
C ASP A 5 0.66 -6.89 -19.67
N SER A 6 1.12 -7.95 -18.99
CA SER A 6 1.75 -7.85 -17.66
C SER A 6 3.01 -6.98 -17.68
N GLY A 7 3.83 -7.09 -18.74
CA GLY A 7 5.03 -6.26 -18.91
C GLY A 7 4.70 -4.78 -19.12
N ARG A 8 3.57 -4.45 -19.76
CA ARG A 8 3.09 -3.06 -19.89
C ARG A 8 2.57 -2.51 -18.57
N MET A 9 1.92 -3.33 -17.75
CA MET A 9 1.45 -2.95 -16.41
C MET A 9 2.64 -2.69 -15.47
N LEU A 10 3.63 -3.59 -15.46
CA LEU A 10 4.84 -3.44 -14.64
C LEU A 10 5.61 -2.15 -15.01
N ALA A 11 5.69 -1.82 -16.30
CA ALA A 11 6.34 -0.59 -16.75
C ALA A 11 5.69 0.72 -16.24
N ARG A 12 4.54 0.65 -15.57
CA ARG A 12 3.83 1.81 -14.98
C ARG A 12 3.90 1.84 -13.45
N ILE A 13 4.47 0.81 -12.83
CA ILE A 13 4.67 0.70 -11.39
C ILE A 13 6.17 0.75 -11.16
N TYR A 14 6.63 1.69 -10.34
CA TYR A 14 8.04 1.83 -10.03
C TYR A 14 8.24 1.83 -8.53
N GLY A 15 9.13 0.97 -8.04
CA GLY A 15 9.44 0.81 -6.62
C GLY A 15 10.04 -0.56 -6.33
N GLU A 16 10.51 -0.78 -5.10
CA GLU A 16 11.13 -2.05 -4.67
C GLU A 16 10.20 -3.26 -4.84
N ARG A 17 8.88 -3.04 -4.75
CA ARG A 17 7.85 -4.09 -4.79
C ARG A 17 7.00 -4.04 -6.07
N ASP A 18 7.52 -3.47 -7.16
CA ASP A 18 6.79 -3.32 -8.43
C ASP A 18 6.26 -4.65 -9.00
N LEU A 19 7.07 -5.71 -8.97
CA LEU A 19 6.70 -7.05 -9.42
C LEU A 19 5.57 -7.65 -8.56
N LEU A 20 5.66 -7.49 -7.23
CA LEU A 20 4.61 -7.95 -6.32
C LEU A 20 3.29 -7.25 -6.61
N VAL A 21 3.33 -5.94 -6.81
CA VAL A 21 2.13 -5.14 -7.13
C VAL A 21 1.54 -5.58 -8.47
N ALA A 22 2.36 -5.73 -9.50
CA ALA A 22 1.91 -6.15 -10.82
C ALA A 22 1.27 -7.56 -10.79
N GLU A 23 1.89 -8.51 -10.09
CA GLU A 23 1.36 -9.87 -9.96
C GLU A 23 0.08 -9.91 -9.10
N ALA A 24 -0.01 -9.11 -8.03
CA ALA A 24 -1.21 -9.00 -7.21
C ALA A 24 -2.40 -8.44 -8.00
N LEU A 25 -2.16 -7.45 -8.86
CA LEU A 25 -3.17 -6.92 -9.80
C LEU A 25 -3.56 -7.98 -10.84
N ARG A 26 -2.59 -8.68 -11.43
CA ARG A 26 -2.85 -9.76 -12.40
C ARG A 26 -3.69 -10.89 -11.82
N LEU A 27 -3.43 -11.24 -10.56
CA LEU A 27 -4.16 -12.26 -9.80
C LEU A 27 -5.45 -11.72 -9.16
N LYS A 28 -5.77 -10.43 -9.34
CA LYS A 28 -6.98 -9.78 -8.83
C LYS A 28 -7.16 -9.91 -7.31
N ILE A 29 -6.05 -9.92 -6.56
CA ILE A 29 -6.06 -10.14 -5.11
C ILE A 29 -6.86 -9.03 -4.40
N TRP A 30 -6.87 -7.82 -4.94
CA TRP A 30 -7.44 -6.64 -4.31
C TRP A 30 -8.85 -6.26 -4.79
N ASP A 31 -9.46 -7.02 -5.71
CA ASP A 31 -10.73 -6.66 -6.35
C ASP A 31 -11.89 -6.41 -5.36
N ASN A 32 -11.84 -7.09 -4.21
CA ASN A 32 -12.86 -7.01 -3.15
C ASN A 32 -12.55 -5.97 -2.06
N LEU A 33 -11.45 -5.22 -2.17
CA LEU A 33 -11.15 -4.12 -1.25
C LEU A 33 -12.01 -2.90 -1.60
N ASP A 34 -12.45 -2.15 -0.59
CA ASP A 34 -12.97 -0.79 -0.79
C ASP A 34 -11.82 0.23 -0.81
N ALA A 35 -12.12 1.49 -1.08
CA ALA A 35 -11.09 2.53 -1.19
C ALA A 35 -10.27 2.70 0.12
N PRO A 36 -10.87 2.75 1.33
CA PRO A 36 -10.10 2.77 2.58
C PRO A 36 -9.21 1.54 2.78
N SER A 37 -9.69 0.34 2.47
CA SER A 37 -8.89 -0.89 2.59
C SER A 37 -7.78 -0.96 1.54
N LEU A 38 -7.99 -0.40 0.35
CA LEU A 38 -6.96 -0.29 -0.67
C LEU A 38 -5.86 0.70 -0.25
N ALA A 39 -6.22 1.82 0.39
CA ALA A 39 -5.25 2.74 1.00
C ALA A 39 -4.43 2.04 2.10
N ALA A 40 -5.07 1.23 2.94
CA ALA A 40 -4.39 0.42 3.94
C ALA A 40 -3.42 -0.60 3.29
N MET A 41 -3.82 -1.21 2.17
CA MET A 41 -2.95 -2.16 1.45
C MET A 41 -1.74 -1.45 0.86
N ALA A 42 -1.93 -0.26 0.29
CA ALA A 42 -0.83 0.58 -0.17
C ALA A 42 0.12 0.96 0.99
N ALA A 43 -0.41 1.25 2.19
CA ALA A 43 0.42 1.48 3.37
C ALA A 43 1.29 0.25 3.69
N ALA A 44 0.73 -0.96 3.65
CA ALA A 44 1.49 -2.18 3.91
C ALA A 44 2.60 -2.49 2.89
N LEU A 45 2.46 -1.97 1.67
CA LEU A 45 3.42 -2.14 0.59
C LEU A 45 4.58 -1.14 0.64
N VAL A 46 4.37 0.05 1.23
CA VAL A 46 5.38 1.12 1.27
C VAL A 46 6.00 1.30 2.64
N TYR A 47 5.31 0.91 3.71
CA TYR A 47 5.78 1.15 5.07
C TYR A 47 7.01 0.31 5.40
N GLU A 48 8.00 0.98 5.98
CA GLU A 48 9.22 0.37 6.50
C GLU A 48 9.38 0.79 7.96
N PRO A 49 9.20 -0.15 8.92
CA PRO A 49 9.33 0.15 10.34
C PRO A 49 10.77 0.52 10.68
N ARG A 50 10.94 1.36 11.69
CA ARG A 50 12.26 1.57 12.29
C ARG A 50 12.60 0.33 13.11
N ARG A 51 13.87 -0.07 13.11
CA ARG A 51 14.35 -1.29 13.78
C ARG A 51 14.05 -1.35 15.29
N ASP A 52 13.70 -0.22 15.91
CA ASP A 52 13.48 -0.12 17.36
C ASP A 52 11.98 -0.23 17.75
N ASP A 53 11.06 -0.37 16.78
CA ASP A 53 9.60 -0.41 16.99
C ASP A 53 9.07 -1.83 17.32
N GLU A 54 9.86 -2.69 17.97
CA GLU A 54 9.53 -4.12 18.18
C GLU A 54 8.34 -4.38 19.14
N ASN A 55 7.80 -3.35 19.81
CA ASN A 55 6.73 -3.48 20.81
C ASN A 55 5.36 -2.94 20.38
N PHE A 56 5.18 -2.56 19.12
CA PHE A 56 3.89 -2.10 18.62
C PHE A 56 3.01 -3.30 18.22
N GLU A 57 1.86 -3.48 18.88
CA GLU A 57 0.84 -4.44 18.44
C GLU A 57 -0.15 -3.75 17.48
N PRO A 58 -0.02 -3.97 16.16
CA PRO A 58 -0.86 -3.30 15.20
C PRO A 58 -2.30 -3.81 15.29
N ARG A 59 -3.25 -2.87 15.34
CA ARG A 59 -4.67 -3.21 15.24
C ARG A 59 -4.97 -3.74 13.85
N ALA A 60 -5.79 -4.78 13.75
CA ALA A 60 -6.19 -5.32 12.46
C ALA A 60 -7.25 -4.44 11.77
N VAL A 61 -7.08 -4.24 10.46
CA VAL A 61 -8.15 -3.71 9.61
C VAL A 61 -9.20 -4.81 9.43
N LYS A 62 -10.48 -4.46 9.60
CA LYS A 62 -11.59 -5.41 9.49
C LYS A 62 -11.97 -5.69 8.03
N GLY A 63 -12.81 -6.71 7.81
CA GLY A 63 -13.36 -7.02 6.49
C GLY A 63 -12.36 -7.76 5.59
N ASN A 64 -12.45 -7.51 4.28
CA ASN A 64 -11.70 -8.24 3.25
C ASN A 64 -10.19 -7.92 3.23
N PHE A 65 -9.75 -6.97 4.05
CA PHE A 65 -8.35 -6.58 4.13
C PHE A 65 -7.45 -7.75 4.56
N GLN A 66 -7.80 -8.45 5.64
CA GLN A 66 -6.95 -9.51 6.20
C GLN A 66 -6.72 -10.64 5.19
N GLU A 67 -7.78 -11.07 4.50
CA GLU A 67 -7.68 -12.10 3.47
C GLU A 67 -6.79 -11.64 2.30
N SER A 68 -6.99 -10.41 1.84
CA SER A 68 -6.19 -9.83 0.74
C SER A 68 -4.72 -9.69 1.14
N PHE A 69 -4.44 -9.24 2.36
CA PHE A 69 -3.09 -9.11 2.90
C PHE A 69 -2.40 -10.46 3.01
N THR A 70 -3.08 -11.48 3.54
CA THR A 70 -2.53 -12.84 3.60
C THR A 70 -2.19 -13.38 2.21
N LYS A 71 -3.06 -13.18 1.21
CA LYS A 71 -2.77 -13.57 -0.18
C LYS A 71 -1.59 -12.80 -0.77
N THR A 72 -1.49 -11.50 -0.51
CA THR A 72 -0.35 -10.68 -0.95
C THR A 72 0.97 -11.12 -0.27
N GLN A 73 0.92 -11.48 1.02
CA GLN A 73 2.07 -12.02 1.74
C GLN A 73 2.53 -13.38 1.21
N GLN A 74 1.59 -14.28 0.88
CA GLN A 74 1.90 -15.57 0.25
C GLN A 74 2.56 -15.37 -1.11
N LEU A 75 2.03 -14.46 -1.94
CA LEU A 75 2.63 -14.11 -3.22
C LEU A 75 4.05 -13.55 -3.05
N TRP A 76 4.27 -12.72 -2.03
CA TRP A 76 5.61 -12.23 -1.70
C TRP A 76 6.55 -13.38 -1.31
N ASP A 77 6.12 -14.33 -0.47
CA ASP A 77 6.93 -15.49 -0.08
C ASP A 77 7.33 -16.34 -1.30
N GLU A 78 6.41 -16.52 -2.25
CA GLU A 78 6.67 -17.21 -3.52
C GLU A 78 7.70 -16.48 -4.38
N LEU A 79 7.53 -15.16 -4.55
CA LEU A 79 8.45 -14.32 -5.31
C LEU A 79 9.84 -14.30 -4.67
N GLU A 80 9.95 -14.23 -3.34
CA GLU A 80 11.21 -14.31 -2.62
C GLU A 80 11.89 -15.67 -2.81
N GLY A 81 11.13 -16.76 -2.82
CA GLY A 81 11.63 -18.10 -3.14
C GLY A 81 12.25 -18.17 -4.54
N LEU A 82 11.58 -17.54 -5.53
CA LEU A 82 12.09 -17.45 -6.90
C LEU A 82 13.33 -16.54 -6.99
N SER A 83 13.30 -15.36 -6.36
CA SER A 83 14.43 -14.43 -6.34
C SER A 83 15.67 -15.07 -5.73
N LYS A 84 15.51 -15.82 -4.64
CA LYS A 84 16.60 -16.61 -4.04
C LYS A 84 17.14 -17.68 -4.99
N LYS A 85 16.26 -18.44 -5.65
CA LYS A 85 16.64 -19.50 -6.60
C LYS A 85 17.42 -18.95 -7.80
N TYR A 86 17.02 -17.80 -8.32
CA TYR A 86 17.63 -17.18 -9.50
C TYR A 86 18.66 -16.08 -9.19
N LYS A 87 19.01 -15.89 -7.90
CA LYS A 87 19.97 -14.86 -7.42
C LYS A 87 19.60 -13.44 -7.85
N LEU A 88 18.32 -13.13 -7.84
CA LEU A 88 17.79 -11.79 -8.11
C LEU A 88 17.78 -10.95 -6.82
N PRO A 89 17.72 -9.62 -6.93
CA PRO A 89 17.43 -8.75 -5.79
C PRO A 89 16.17 -9.19 -5.05
N ARG A 90 16.22 -9.09 -3.73
CA ARG A 90 15.11 -9.42 -2.83
C ARG A 90 14.46 -8.14 -2.32
N SER A 91 13.20 -8.25 -1.94
CA SER A 91 12.43 -7.17 -1.35
C SER A 91 12.22 -7.40 0.15
N SER A 92 12.00 -6.33 0.89
CA SER A 92 11.63 -6.39 2.30
C SER A 92 10.21 -6.95 2.49
N ARG A 93 9.96 -7.56 3.66
CA ARG A 93 8.65 -8.13 4.03
C ARG A 93 7.59 -7.02 4.04
N LEU A 94 6.32 -7.40 3.89
CA LEU A 94 5.19 -6.49 4.05
C LEU A 94 4.92 -6.27 5.53
N GLU A 95 4.63 -5.03 5.89
CA GLU A 95 4.46 -4.62 7.28
C GLU A 95 3.08 -4.00 7.47
N MET A 96 2.31 -4.50 8.43
CA MET A 96 0.90 -4.14 8.57
C MET A 96 0.69 -2.92 9.48
N ASP A 97 1.72 -2.45 10.17
CA ASP A 97 1.58 -1.54 11.31
C ASP A 97 0.90 -0.21 10.95
N LEU A 98 1.21 0.32 9.78
CA LEU A 98 0.62 1.55 9.28
C LEU A 98 -0.76 1.35 8.61
N SER A 99 -1.18 0.11 8.36
CA SER A 99 -2.41 -0.20 7.62
C SER A 99 -3.66 0.29 8.35
N TYR A 100 -3.77 0.02 9.65
CA TYR A 100 -4.94 0.43 10.44
C TYR A 100 -5.03 1.95 10.63
N PRO A 101 -3.96 2.66 11.02
CA PRO A 101 -3.98 4.12 11.06
C PRO A 101 -4.40 4.76 9.74
N ILE A 102 -3.88 4.25 8.61
CA ILE A 102 -4.23 4.76 7.28
C ILE A 102 -5.67 4.44 6.90
N HIS A 103 -6.17 3.24 7.20
CA HIS A 103 -7.58 2.92 7.03
C HIS A 103 -8.46 3.91 7.81
N ARG A 104 -8.12 4.16 9.08
CA ARG A 104 -8.85 5.13 9.93
C ARG A 104 -8.81 6.54 9.34
N TRP A 105 -7.65 6.96 8.86
CA TRP A 105 -7.52 8.24 8.16
C TRP A 105 -8.39 8.30 6.91
N ALA A 106 -8.36 7.29 6.04
CA ALA A 106 -9.20 7.25 4.85
C ALA A 106 -10.70 7.21 5.17
N THR A 107 -11.11 6.65 6.32
CA THR A 107 -12.51 6.70 6.81
C THR A 107 -12.90 8.01 7.51
N GLY A 108 -12.03 9.02 7.54
CA GLY A 108 -12.36 10.35 8.09
C GLY A 108 -12.02 10.57 9.56
N ALA A 109 -11.21 9.71 10.19
CA ALA A 109 -10.78 9.93 11.57
C ALA A 109 -9.99 11.25 11.76
N LYS A 110 -10.02 11.82 12.97
CA LYS A 110 -9.21 12.99 13.32
C LYS A 110 -7.72 12.66 13.29
N LEU A 111 -6.89 13.62 12.87
CA LEU A 111 -5.44 13.44 12.74
C LEU A 111 -4.81 12.98 14.05
N ASP A 112 -5.15 13.63 15.15
CA ASP A 112 -4.60 13.43 16.49
C ASP A 112 -4.75 11.95 16.93
N LEU A 113 -5.92 11.35 16.67
CA LEU A 113 -6.21 9.95 16.95
C LEU A 113 -5.43 8.99 16.05
N VAL A 114 -5.16 9.37 14.80
CA VAL A 114 -4.40 8.56 13.86
C VAL A 114 -2.93 8.56 14.25
N LEU A 115 -2.37 9.73 14.58
CA LEU A 115 -0.98 9.89 15.03
C LEU A 115 -0.72 9.10 16.31
N GLU A 116 -1.61 9.22 17.30
CA GLU A 116 -1.54 8.45 18.55
C GLU A 116 -1.59 6.94 18.28
N SER A 117 -2.49 6.50 17.38
CA SER A 117 -2.63 5.08 17.07
C SER A 117 -1.46 4.48 16.29
N ALA A 118 -0.61 5.30 15.69
CA ALA A 118 0.53 4.88 14.88
C ALA A 118 1.88 5.17 15.56
N ASP A 119 1.87 5.81 16.73
CA ASP A 119 3.05 6.40 17.37
C ASP A 119 3.90 7.26 16.41
N LEU A 120 3.24 8.05 15.56
CA LEU A 120 3.91 8.86 14.53
C LEU A 120 3.87 10.35 14.85
N LEU A 121 4.98 11.01 14.53
CA LEU A 121 5.01 12.47 14.42
C LEU A 121 4.23 12.94 13.18
N PRO A 122 3.64 14.15 13.20
CA PRO A 122 2.90 14.69 12.05
C PRO A 122 3.71 14.69 10.74
N GLY A 123 5.01 14.99 10.79
CA GLY A 123 5.88 15.02 9.62
C GLY A 123 6.09 13.64 8.99
N ASP A 124 6.27 12.61 9.83
CA ASP A 124 6.41 11.23 9.38
C ASP A 124 5.10 10.72 8.76
N PHE A 125 3.97 11.04 9.38
CA PHE A 125 2.65 10.73 8.85
C PHE A 125 2.42 11.33 7.46
N ILE A 126 2.76 12.61 7.26
CA ILE A 126 2.63 13.27 5.95
C ILE A 126 3.53 12.60 4.91
N ARG A 127 4.78 12.27 5.28
CA ARG A 127 5.72 11.56 4.41
C ARG A 127 5.15 10.22 3.95
N TRP A 128 4.63 9.42 4.87
CA TRP A 128 4.01 8.14 4.52
C TRP A 128 2.76 8.32 3.65
N CYS A 129 1.91 9.30 3.96
CA CYS A 129 0.75 9.60 3.14
C CYS A 129 1.13 9.94 1.70
N LYS A 130 2.22 10.69 1.48
CA LYS A 130 2.72 10.99 0.13
C LYS A 130 3.13 9.71 -0.61
N GLN A 131 3.90 8.82 0.01
CA GLN A 131 4.28 7.54 -0.62
C GLN A 131 3.08 6.64 -0.91
N ILE A 132 2.10 6.61 -0.01
CA ILE A 132 0.85 5.87 -0.20
C ILE A 132 0.07 6.44 -1.38
N ILE A 133 -0.08 7.77 -1.46
CA ILE A 133 -0.74 8.45 -2.58
C ILE A 133 -0.02 8.14 -3.89
N ASP A 134 1.32 8.21 -3.92
CA ASP A 134 2.11 7.92 -5.11
C ASP A 134 1.87 6.49 -5.61
N LEU A 135 1.84 5.50 -4.71
CA LEU A 135 1.51 4.12 -5.07
C LEU A 135 0.06 3.99 -5.56
N LEU A 136 -0.91 4.59 -4.89
CA LEU A 136 -2.32 4.56 -5.31
C LEU A 136 -2.51 5.21 -6.70
N GLU A 137 -1.81 6.30 -7.00
CA GLU A 137 -1.83 6.91 -8.33
C GLU A 137 -1.24 5.97 -9.39
N GLN A 138 -0.17 5.24 -9.06
CA GLN A 138 0.37 4.20 -9.96
C GLN A 138 -0.65 3.08 -10.18
N LEU A 139 -1.33 2.60 -9.12
CA LEU A 139 -2.39 1.60 -9.25
C LEU A 139 -3.53 2.09 -10.17
N ALA A 140 -3.94 3.35 -10.01
CA ALA A 140 -4.98 3.96 -10.83
C ALA A 140 -4.61 4.02 -12.32
N LYS A 141 -3.32 4.18 -12.65
CA LYS A 141 -2.78 4.25 -14.02
C LYS A 141 -2.43 2.87 -14.61
N ALA A 142 -2.07 1.91 -13.76
CA ALA A 142 -1.61 0.59 -14.15
C ALA A 142 -2.78 -0.41 -14.30
N SER A 143 -3.90 -0.19 -13.62
CA SER A 143 -5.09 -1.05 -13.66
C SER A 143 -6.24 -0.46 -14.46
N GLU A 144 -7.20 -1.32 -14.84
CA GLU A 144 -8.49 -0.93 -15.42
C GLU A 144 -9.64 -1.38 -14.50
N GLY A 145 -10.86 -0.92 -14.78
CA GLY A 145 -12.06 -1.37 -14.07
C GLY A 145 -12.13 -0.91 -12.60
N PRO A 146 -12.72 -1.73 -11.70
CA PRO A 146 -13.03 -1.32 -10.33
C PRO A 146 -11.81 -0.87 -9.51
N ILE A 147 -10.64 -1.48 -9.70
CA ILE A 147 -9.41 -1.09 -8.97
C ILE A 147 -8.98 0.31 -9.35
N SER A 148 -9.02 0.67 -10.64
CA SER A 148 -8.62 2.01 -11.08
C SER A 148 -9.50 3.09 -10.44
N ALA A 149 -10.81 2.86 -10.36
CA ALA A 149 -11.74 3.77 -9.70
C ALA A 149 -11.48 3.85 -8.19
N LYS A 150 -11.41 2.69 -7.50
CA LYS A 150 -11.14 2.63 -6.05
C LYS A 150 -9.81 3.24 -5.66
N ALA A 151 -8.79 3.13 -6.51
CA ALA A 151 -7.48 3.74 -6.28
C ALA A 151 -7.55 5.27 -6.34
N ARG A 152 -8.31 5.84 -7.29
CA ARG A 152 -8.56 7.29 -7.34
C ARG A 152 -9.33 7.76 -6.11
N ASP A 153 -10.40 7.05 -5.74
CA ASP A 153 -11.16 7.36 -4.54
C ASP A 153 -10.27 7.32 -3.29
N ALA A 154 -9.38 6.31 -3.20
CA ALA A 154 -8.44 6.17 -2.09
C ALA A 154 -7.42 7.34 -2.04
N VAL A 155 -6.95 7.84 -3.18
CA VAL A 155 -6.10 9.03 -3.24
C VAL A 155 -6.82 10.22 -2.60
N ASP A 156 -8.08 10.47 -2.99
CA ASP A 156 -8.85 11.60 -2.47
C ASP A 156 -9.11 11.47 -0.96
N LEU A 157 -9.38 10.26 -0.48
CA LEU A 157 -9.59 10.00 0.96
C LEU A 157 -8.32 10.23 1.80
N VAL A 158 -7.14 9.89 1.27
CA VAL A 158 -5.86 10.08 1.97
C VAL A 158 -5.40 11.53 1.85
N LYS A 159 -5.57 12.16 0.68
CA LYS A 159 -5.17 13.54 0.38
C LYS A 159 -6.17 14.56 0.92
N ARG A 160 -6.31 14.61 2.24
CA ARG A 160 -7.18 15.56 2.96
C ARG A 160 -6.48 16.26 4.10
N GLY A 161 -7.11 17.30 4.67
CA GLY A 161 -6.59 18.01 5.85
C GLY A 161 -5.13 18.44 5.68
N ILE A 162 -4.31 18.21 6.71
CA ILE A 162 -2.88 18.61 6.71
C ILE A 162 -2.10 18.00 5.54
N VAL A 163 -2.45 16.78 5.10
CA VAL A 163 -1.81 16.12 3.98
C VAL A 163 -2.04 16.93 2.70
N ALA A 164 -3.28 17.35 2.43
CA ALA A 164 -3.61 18.19 1.28
C ALA A 164 -2.90 19.54 1.33
N TYR A 165 -2.88 20.21 2.51
CA TYR A 165 -2.17 21.47 2.68
C TYR A 165 -0.67 21.36 2.36
N SER A 166 -0.04 20.22 2.68
CA SER A 166 1.38 19.96 2.42
C SER A 166 1.77 19.83 0.93
N TYR A 167 0.80 19.90 0.01
CA TYR A 167 1.06 20.01 -1.44
C TYR A 167 1.11 21.46 -1.93
N TYR A 168 0.68 22.42 -1.11
CA TYR A 168 0.63 23.84 -1.47
C TYR A 168 1.58 24.71 -0.66
N ALA A 169 2.19 24.14 0.39
CA ALA A 169 3.21 24.76 1.23
C ALA A 169 4.61 24.42 0.70
#